data_AF-A0A5C5BEK9-F1
#
_entry.id   AF-A0A5C5BEK9-F1
#
_cell.length_a   1.000
_cell.length_b   1.000
_cell.length_c   1.000
_cell.angle_alpha   90.00
_cell.angle_beta   90.00
_cell.angle_gamma   90.00
#
_symmetry.space_group_name_H-M   'P 1'
#
loop_
_entity.id
_entity.type
_entity.pdbx_description
1 polymer ?
#
loop_
_entity_poly.entity_id
_entity_poly.type
_entity_poly.pdbx_seq_one_letter_code
_entity_poly.pdbx_strand_id
1 'polypeptide(L)'
;MPAQPTHGVRKLRSRWTWIAAGVAALLVVVLAVVLVVRSRDQAEQRDLAAQWRSDVTAWSGDVVTSLPDPAVRLAPLATGAANETADQVAALRAECDRAATTASDVAALAGPSAPPADLRESTPGYDELAAEVTSDAAALTTYQGAVADAAAAQATWCAGHPDLAQVTLDQQAGLATYQALLGACSVADTGCLPADTAQWAAVADAIGPAYAEPARSRATLYGSVCPVPTLADVCALLAQQNTELGDLYDAYAQALRGGVPADVDAARSAIQAARTAQDAALGEALTTAVPGATGAPTAVLAAAVAQAAIDADLARAQAEDPLLVAIG
;
A
#
# COMPACT_ATOMS: atom_id res chain seq x y z
N MET A 1 20.06 -13.09 119.58
CA MET A 1 19.26 -12.42 118.53
C MET A 1 20.14 -12.31 117.28
N PRO A 2 19.74 -12.91 116.15
CA PRO A 2 20.58 -13.11 114.96
C PRO A 2 20.27 -12.07 113.86
N ALA A 3 21.22 -11.85 112.94
CA ALA A 3 20.94 -11.29 111.62
C ALA A 3 21.96 -11.81 110.60
N GLN A 4 21.53 -12.74 109.73
CA GLN A 4 22.25 -13.11 108.51
C GLN A 4 21.73 -12.24 107.35
N PRO A 5 22.59 -11.68 106.48
CA PRO A 5 22.16 -11.08 105.23
C PRO A 5 22.07 -12.13 104.10
N THR A 6 20.95 -12.07 103.38
CA THR A 6 20.55 -12.90 102.26
C THR A 6 21.33 -12.54 100.98
N HIS A 7 22.28 -13.39 100.58
CA HIS A 7 22.87 -13.35 99.24
C HIS A 7 21.99 -14.12 98.24
N GLY A 8 20.98 -13.47 97.66
CA GLY A 8 19.98 -14.17 96.83
C GLY A 8 19.47 -13.50 95.56
N VAL A 9 19.93 -12.31 95.15
CA VAL A 9 19.25 -11.57 94.05
C VAL A 9 20.14 -11.20 92.86
N ARG A 10 21.47 -11.34 92.94
CA ARG A 10 22.37 -10.90 91.84
C ARG A 10 22.45 -11.83 90.62
N LYS A 11 22.05 -13.10 90.73
CA LYS A 11 22.21 -14.08 89.62
C LYS A 11 21.06 -14.12 88.61
N LEU A 12 19.88 -13.56 88.91
CA LEU A 12 18.78 -13.52 87.93
C LEU A 12 18.98 -12.41 86.88
N ARG A 13 19.42 -11.20 87.27
CA ARG A 13 19.62 -10.08 86.33
C ARG A 13 20.68 -10.37 85.26
N SER A 14 21.74 -11.10 85.61
CA SER A 14 22.83 -11.45 84.69
C SER A 14 22.39 -12.43 83.59
N ARG A 15 21.49 -13.39 83.88
CA ARG A 15 21.01 -14.35 82.88
C ARG A 15 20.07 -13.71 81.86
N TRP A 16 19.24 -12.77 82.31
CA TRP A 16 18.35 -12.01 81.43
C TRP A 16 19.11 -11.05 80.50
N THR A 17 20.23 -10.45 80.94
CA THR A 17 21.07 -9.61 80.05
C THR A 17 21.77 -10.41 78.95
N TRP A 18 22.18 -11.65 79.21
CA TRP A 18 22.78 -12.51 78.18
C TRP A 18 21.74 -13.01 77.17
N ILE A 19 20.53 -13.35 77.62
CA ILE A 19 19.42 -13.72 76.73
C ILE A 19 18.99 -12.53 75.88
N ALA A 20 18.83 -11.35 76.47
CA ALA A 20 18.48 -10.12 75.75
C ALA A 20 19.56 -9.72 74.73
N ALA A 21 20.84 -9.85 75.07
CA ALA A 21 21.95 -9.60 74.15
C ALA A 21 22.00 -10.62 73.00
N GLY A 22 21.70 -11.90 73.26
CA GLY A 22 21.62 -12.94 72.23
C GLY A 22 20.47 -12.71 71.25
N VAL A 23 19.29 -12.31 71.75
CA VAL A 23 18.14 -11.95 70.90
C VAL A 23 18.44 -10.69 70.09
N ALA A 24 19.10 -9.68 70.67
CA ALA A 24 19.50 -8.48 69.94
C ALA A 24 20.52 -8.79 68.84
N ALA A 25 21.52 -9.64 69.10
CA ALA A 25 22.49 -10.05 68.09
C ALA A 25 21.84 -10.84 66.95
N LEU A 26 20.90 -11.74 67.26
CA LEU A 26 20.11 -12.47 66.25
C LEU A 26 19.28 -11.50 65.40
N LEU A 27 18.60 -10.52 66.02
CA LEU A 27 17.82 -9.51 65.29
C LEU A 27 18.70 -8.66 64.38
N VAL A 28 19.92 -8.30 64.79
CA VAL A 28 20.87 -7.57 63.94
C VAL A 28 21.32 -8.42 62.75
N VAL A 29 21.60 -9.71 62.95
CA VAL A 29 21.96 -10.63 61.86
C VAL A 29 20.79 -10.82 60.89
N VAL A 30 19.57 -11.02 61.40
CA VAL A 30 18.36 -11.12 60.57
C VAL A 30 18.12 -9.82 59.80
N LEU A 31 18.28 -8.66 60.44
CA LEU A 31 18.15 -7.37 59.78
C LEU A 31 19.20 -7.20 58.65
N ALA A 32 20.46 -7.56 58.92
CA ALA A 32 21.53 -7.51 57.93
C ALA A 32 21.27 -8.44 56.74
N VAL A 33 20.80 -9.67 56.98
CA VAL A 33 20.42 -10.61 55.91
C VAL A 33 19.24 -10.07 55.10
N VAL A 34 18.21 -9.52 55.74
CA VAL A 34 17.04 -8.91 55.07
C VAL A 34 17.47 -7.72 54.21
N LEU A 35 18.39 -6.88 54.69
CA LEU A 35 18.92 -5.75 53.92
C LEU A 35 19.74 -6.21 52.70
N VAL A 36 20.58 -7.25 52.85
CA VAL A 36 21.35 -7.81 51.74
C VAL A 36 20.43 -8.44 50.69
N VAL A 37 19.45 -9.24 51.11
CA VAL A 37 18.45 -9.84 50.20
C VAL A 37 17.66 -8.75 49.48
N ARG A 38 17.16 -7.74 50.19
CA ARG A 38 16.47 -6.60 49.57
C ARG A 38 17.35 -5.82 48.60
N SER A 39 18.64 -5.62 48.90
CA SER A 39 19.53 -4.89 48.00
C SER A 39 19.83 -5.64 46.71
N ARG A 40 20.01 -6.96 46.78
CA ARG A 40 20.19 -7.82 45.59
C ARG A 40 18.93 -7.87 44.74
N ASP A 41 17.80 -8.07 45.39
CA ASP A 41 16.49 -8.07 44.77
C ASP A 41 16.17 -6.74 44.08
N GLN A 42 16.47 -5.60 44.74
CA GLN A 42 16.32 -4.28 44.11
C GLN A 42 17.30 -4.05 42.94
N ALA A 43 18.50 -4.60 42.98
CA ALA A 43 19.45 -4.52 41.87
C ALA A 43 18.94 -5.34 40.67
N GLU A 44 18.48 -6.57 40.92
CA GLU A 44 17.90 -7.45 39.90
C GLU A 44 16.66 -6.84 39.25
N GLN A 45 15.75 -6.23 40.02
CA GLN A 45 14.58 -5.53 39.46
C GLN A 45 14.96 -4.32 38.60
N ARG A 46 16.04 -3.60 38.96
CA ARG A 46 16.56 -2.51 38.12
C ARG A 46 17.17 -3.03 36.83
N ASP A 47 17.91 -4.13 36.91
CA ASP A 47 18.53 -4.76 35.74
C ASP A 47 17.46 -5.29 34.78
N LEU A 48 16.40 -5.95 35.28
CA LEU A 48 15.25 -6.39 34.50
C LEU A 48 14.49 -5.22 33.85
N ALA A 49 14.26 -4.12 34.59
CA ALA A 49 13.62 -2.92 34.04
C ALA A 49 14.50 -2.24 32.98
N ALA A 50 15.82 -2.20 33.17
CA ALA A 50 16.76 -1.66 32.19
C ALA A 50 16.83 -2.52 30.94
N GLN A 51 16.82 -3.85 31.09
CA GLN A 51 16.74 -4.80 29.98
C GLN A 51 15.46 -4.61 29.19
N TRP A 52 14.29 -4.57 29.86
CA TRP A 52 13.02 -4.38 29.17
C TRP A 52 12.98 -3.06 28.39
N ARG A 53 13.48 -1.96 28.97
CA ARG A 53 13.62 -0.69 28.25
C ARG A 53 14.52 -0.81 27.02
N SER A 54 15.65 -1.50 27.16
CA SER A 54 16.56 -1.76 26.04
C SER A 54 15.90 -2.57 24.93
N ASP A 55 15.08 -3.56 25.28
CA ASP A 55 14.35 -4.39 24.32
C ASP A 55 13.26 -3.59 23.59
N VAL A 56 12.55 -2.69 24.30
CA VAL A 56 11.57 -1.77 23.71
C VAL A 56 12.25 -0.78 22.76
N THR A 57 13.39 -0.20 23.15
CA THR A 57 14.18 0.69 22.27
C THR A 57 14.77 -0.04 21.05
N ALA A 58 15.21 -1.29 21.21
CA ALA A 58 15.67 -2.09 20.09
C ALA A 58 14.53 -2.38 19.12
N TRP A 59 13.36 -2.77 19.64
CA TRP A 59 12.16 -2.98 18.85
C TRP A 59 11.72 -1.72 18.09
N SER A 60 11.71 -0.54 18.73
CA SER A 60 11.33 0.70 18.03
C SER A 60 12.30 1.04 16.90
N GLY A 61 13.60 0.82 17.11
CA GLY A 61 14.62 0.92 16.06
C GLY A 61 14.35 -0.03 14.89
N ASP A 62 14.04 -1.30 15.16
CA ASP A 62 13.73 -2.29 14.14
C ASP A 62 12.47 -1.89 13.33
N VAL A 63 11.43 -1.38 14.00
CA VAL A 63 10.22 -0.85 13.34
C VAL A 63 10.55 0.32 12.43
N VAL A 64 11.34 1.31 12.89
CA VAL A 64 11.76 2.46 12.05
C VAL A 64 12.54 1.99 10.83
N THR A 65 13.47 1.03 10.98
CA THR A 65 14.24 0.51 9.85
C THR A 65 13.42 -0.33 8.87
N SER A 66 12.25 -0.79 9.29
CA SER A 66 11.31 -1.54 8.44
C SER A 66 10.38 -0.63 7.64
N LEU A 67 10.37 0.68 7.90
CA LEU A 67 9.64 1.64 7.09
C LEU A 67 10.32 1.78 5.71
N PRO A 68 9.54 1.85 4.62
CA PRO A 68 10.11 1.93 3.28
C PRO A 68 10.88 3.25 3.07
N ASP A 69 12.17 3.15 2.72
CA ASP A 69 13.00 4.29 2.29
C ASP A 69 13.64 4.02 0.90
N PRO A 70 13.31 4.79 -0.15
CA PRO A 70 12.32 5.88 -0.16
C PRO A 70 10.89 5.36 0.04
N ALA A 71 9.99 6.21 0.52
CA ALA A 71 8.57 5.87 0.67
C ALA A 71 7.98 5.34 -0.65
N VAL A 72 7.02 4.42 -0.55
CA VAL A 72 6.33 3.86 -1.72
C VAL A 72 5.39 4.90 -2.33
N ARG A 73 5.55 5.23 -3.61
CA ARG A 73 4.85 6.35 -4.29
C ARG A 73 4.45 6.01 -5.72
N LEU A 74 3.16 5.76 -5.94
CA LEU A 74 2.61 5.48 -7.28
C LEU A 74 2.25 6.75 -8.05
N ALA A 75 1.75 7.79 -7.35
CA ALA A 75 1.22 8.99 -8.00
C ALA A 75 2.22 9.73 -8.92
N PRO A 76 3.52 9.85 -8.60
CA PRO A 76 4.49 10.50 -9.48
C PRO A 76 4.75 9.74 -10.80
N LEU A 77 4.43 8.45 -10.82
CA LEU A 77 4.70 7.56 -11.96
C LEU A 77 3.48 7.39 -12.87
N ALA A 78 2.28 7.66 -12.36
CA ALA A 78 1.02 7.47 -13.06
C ALA A 78 0.51 8.76 -13.71
N THR A 79 0.22 8.73 -15.01
CA THR A 79 -0.50 9.85 -15.66
C THR A 79 -2.01 9.71 -15.52
N GLY A 80 -2.49 8.50 -15.22
CA GLY A 80 -3.90 8.13 -15.21
C GLY A 80 -4.51 7.92 -16.60
N ALA A 81 -3.83 8.37 -17.66
CA ALA A 81 -4.30 8.24 -19.04
C ALA A 81 -3.84 6.94 -19.72
N ALA A 82 -3.07 6.09 -19.02
CA ALA A 82 -2.50 4.85 -19.55
C ALA A 82 -1.62 5.08 -20.80
N ASN A 83 -0.85 6.17 -20.82
CA ASN A 83 0.02 6.59 -21.92
C ASN A 83 1.51 6.64 -21.53
N GLU A 84 1.87 5.90 -20.49
CA GLU A 84 3.22 5.79 -19.96
C GLU A 84 4.21 5.21 -21.00
N THR A 85 5.46 5.66 -20.94
CA THR A 85 6.56 5.09 -21.71
C THR A 85 6.95 3.70 -21.19
N ALA A 86 7.73 2.94 -21.95
CA ALA A 86 8.24 1.63 -21.52
C ALA A 86 8.94 1.69 -20.14
N ASP A 87 9.79 2.70 -19.93
CA ASP A 87 10.49 2.91 -18.66
C ASP A 87 9.52 3.23 -17.51
N GLN A 88 8.47 4.02 -17.80
CA GLN A 88 7.44 4.35 -16.81
C GLN A 88 6.56 3.15 -16.46
N VAL A 89 6.19 2.31 -17.44
CA VAL A 89 5.45 1.05 -17.18
C VAL A 89 6.29 0.10 -16.32
N ALA A 90 7.58 -0.05 -16.62
CA ALA A 90 8.49 -0.86 -15.81
C ALA A 90 8.62 -0.31 -14.37
N ALA A 91 8.78 1.00 -14.23
CA ALA A 91 8.83 1.66 -12.92
C ALA A 91 7.52 1.49 -12.14
N LEU A 92 6.36 1.62 -12.79
CA LEU A 92 5.05 1.40 -12.18
C LEU A 92 4.90 -0.03 -11.65
N ARG A 93 5.27 -1.03 -12.45
CA ARG A 93 5.23 -2.45 -12.02
C ARG A 93 6.14 -2.69 -10.82
N ALA A 94 7.37 -2.19 -10.87
CA ALA A 94 8.31 -2.31 -9.76
C ALA A 94 7.80 -1.65 -8.48
N GLU A 95 7.15 -0.49 -8.60
CA GLU A 95 6.58 0.23 -7.45
C GLU A 95 5.35 -0.48 -6.88
N CYS A 96 4.52 -1.08 -7.75
CA CYS A 96 3.42 -1.95 -7.34
C CYS A 96 3.90 -3.20 -6.58
N ASP A 97 4.98 -3.84 -7.05
CA ASP A 97 5.59 -4.98 -6.36
C ASP A 97 6.19 -4.56 -5.00
N ARG A 98 6.83 -3.38 -4.94
CA ARG A 98 7.30 -2.79 -3.69
C ARG A 98 6.15 -2.53 -2.72
N ALA A 99 5.04 -1.96 -3.20
CA ALA A 99 3.86 -1.71 -2.37
C ALA A 99 3.31 -2.99 -1.72
N ALA A 100 3.19 -4.07 -2.51
CA ALA A 100 2.74 -5.37 -2.02
C ALA A 100 3.72 -5.98 -1.00
N THR A 101 5.03 -5.87 -1.27
CA THR A 101 6.09 -6.35 -0.37
C THR A 101 6.06 -5.59 0.96
N THR A 102 6.04 -4.25 0.92
CA THR A 102 5.95 -3.41 2.12
C THR A 102 4.72 -3.73 2.96
N ALA A 103 3.56 -3.97 2.32
CA ALA A 103 2.36 -4.34 3.07
C ALA A 103 2.52 -5.68 3.81
N SER A 104 3.17 -6.66 3.17
CA SER A 104 3.51 -7.95 3.80
C SER A 104 4.50 -7.78 4.94
N ASP A 105 5.55 -6.97 4.75
CA ASP A 105 6.59 -6.74 5.76
C ASP A 105 6.02 -6.04 6.99
N VAL A 106 5.20 -4.99 6.80
CA VAL A 106 4.52 -4.28 7.88
C VAL A 106 3.55 -5.19 8.64
N ALA A 107 2.78 -6.01 7.92
CA ALA A 107 1.89 -6.99 8.54
C ALA A 107 2.64 -8.05 9.38
N ALA A 108 3.91 -8.31 9.06
CA ALA A 108 4.76 -9.25 9.78
C ALA A 108 5.50 -8.63 10.98
N LEU A 109 5.43 -7.31 11.18
CA LEU A 109 6.08 -6.65 12.33
C LEU A 109 5.52 -7.18 13.65
N ALA A 110 6.43 -7.64 14.51
CA ALA A 110 6.09 -8.04 15.86
C ALA A 110 5.78 -6.81 16.72
N GLY A 111 4.91 -6.97 17.72
CA GLY A 111 4.67 -5.93 18.72
C GLY A 111 5.84 -5.79 19.71
N PRO A 112 5.81 -4.74 20.55
CA PRO A 112 6.84 -4.50 21.54
C PRO A 112 6.89 -5.64 22.57
N SER A 113 8.09 -5.88 23.12
CA SER A 113 8.32 -6.95 24.10
C SER A 113 7.50 -6.74 25.38
N ALA A 114 6.88 -7.80 25.85
CA ALA A 114 6.21 -7.83 27.16
C ALA A 114 7.23 -7.70 28.30
N PRO A 115 6.82 -7.20 29.49
CA PRO A 115 7.71 -7.15 30.65
C PRO A 115 8.20 -8.56 31.02
N PRO A 116 9.45 -8.72 31.47
CA PRO A 116 9.96 -9.98 32.01
C PRO A 116 9.05 -10.49 33.14
N ALA A 117 8.78 -11.78 33.19
CA ALA A 117 7.84 -12.38 34.16
C ALA A 117 8.22 -12.11 35.64
N ASP A 118 9.51 -11.92 35.91
CA ASP A 118 10.04 -11.67 37.25
C ASP A 118 10.13 -10.17 37.61
N LEU A 119 9.82 -9.27 36.66
CA LEU A 119 9.77 -7.83 36.90
C LEU A 119 8.48 -7.47 37.66
N ARG A 120 8.61 -6.79 38.79
CA ARG A 120 7.47 -6.38 39.62
C ARG A 120 6.92 -5.04 39.18
N GLU A 121 5.59 -4.93 39.21
CA GLU A 121 4.87 -3.68 38.96
C GLU A 121 5.25 -2.54 39.92
N SER A 122 5.74 -2.85 41.12
CA SER A 122 6.21 -1.85 42.09
C SER A 122 7.61 -1.29 41.81
N THR A 123 8.28 -1.77 40.76
CA THR A 123 9.61 -1.28 40.36
C THR A 123 9.49 0.15 39.82
N PRO A 124 10.33 1.10 40.27
CA PRO A 124 10.26 2.48 39.76
C PRO A 124 10.35 2.56 38.23
N GLY A 125 9.42 3.28 37.61
CA GLY A 125 9.34 3.45 36.15
C GLY A 125 8.64 2.30 35.41
N TYR A 126 8.10 1.29 36.11
CA TYR A 126 7.33 0.21 35.50
C TYR A 126 6.06 0.74 34.80
N ASP A 127 5.23 1.51 35.52
CA ASP A 127 3.96 2.01 34.99
C ASP A 127 4.16 2.90 33.75
N GLU A 128 5.21 3.71 33.74
CA GLU A 128 5.59 4.58 32.62
C GLU A 128 5.93 3.76 31.38
N LEU A 129 6.81 2.75 31.53
CA LEU A 129 7.23 1.89 30.42
C LEU A 129 6.09 0.95 29.97
N ALA A 130 5.24 0.48 30.88
CA ALA A 130 4.06 -0.31 30.53
C ALA A 130 3.04 0.51 29.73
N ALA A 131 2.86 1.79 30.07
CA ALA A 131 2.01 2.70 29.31
C ALA A 131 2.61 2.99 27.92
N GLU A 132 3.92 3.18 27.82
CA GLU A 132 4.66 3.33 26.55
C GLU A 132 4.45 2.10 25.65
N VAL A 133 4.77 0.89 26.13
CA VAL A 133 4.57 -0.37 25.40
C VAL A 133 3.12 -0.55 24.93
N THR A 134 2.15 -0.17 25.76
CA THR A 134 0.72 -0.25 25.39
C THR A 134 0.37 0.76 24.29
N SER A 135 0.87 1.99 24.40
CA SER A 135 0.70 3.04 23.40
C SER A 135 1.32 2.63 22.06
N ASP A 136 2.54 2.13 22.10
CA ASP A 136 3.32 1.68 20.94
C ASP A 136 2.67 0.49 20.24
N ALA A 137 2.18 -0.50 20.99
CA ALA A 137 1.45 -1.63 20.43
C ALA A 137 0.15 -1.19 19.73
N ALA A 138 -0.57 -0.22 20.30
CA ALA A 138 -1.77 0.35 19.70
C ALA A 138 -1.46 1.17 18.44
N ALA A 139 -0.36 1.94 18.45
CA ALA A 139 0.13 2.68 17.29
C ALA A 139 0.57 1.75 16.15
N LEU A 140 1.33 0.69 16.46
CA LEU A 140 1.71 -0.34 15.48
C LEU A 140 0.48 -1.01 14.86
N THR A 141 -0.50 -1.40 15.69
CA THR A 141 -1.75 -2.03 15.18
C THR A 141 -2.50 -1.08 14.24
N THR A 142 -2.56 0.21 14.58
CA THR A 142 -3.19 1.24 13.74
C THR A 142 -2.43 1.40 12.42
N TYR A 143 -1.10 1.45 12.47
CA TYR A 143 -0.26 1.51 11.27
C TYR A 143 -0.43 0.29 10.37
N GLN A 144 -0.39 -0.91 10.94
CA GLN A 144 -0.61 -2.17 10.20
C GLN A 144 -1.96 -2.19 9.49
N GLY A 145 -3.03 -1.76 10.17
CA GLY A 145 -4.36 -1.64 9.58
C GLY A 145 -4.40 -0.65 8.41
N ALA A 146 -3.84 0.55 8.60
CA ALA A 146 -3.85 1.57 7.57
C ALA A 146 -2.97 1.21 6.35
N VAL A 147 -1.83 0.55 6.55
CA VAL A 147 -1.00 0.02 5.45
C VAL A 147 -1.74 -1.10 4.71
N ALA A 148 -2.46 -1.98 5.41
CA ALA A 148 -3.25 -3.02 4.77
C ALA A 148 -4.39 -2.43 3.91
N ASP A 149 -5.11 -1.42 4.42
CA ASP A 149 -6.17 -0.74 3.68
C ASP A 149 -5.61 0.00 2.43
N ALA A 150 -4.49 0.72 2.60
CA ALA A 150 -3.81 1.38 1.48
C ALA A 150 -3.31 0.37 0.44
N ALA A 151 -2.74 -0.76 0.88
CA ALA A 151 -2.28 -1.82 0.00
C ALA A 151 -3.42 -2.49 -0.77
N ALA A 152 -4.58 -2.70 -0.15
CA ALA A 152 -5.77 -3.24 -0.82
C ALA A 152 -6.29 -2.29 -1.91
N ALA A 153 -6.32 -0.97 -1.63
CA ALA A 153 -6.66 0.04 -2.63
C ALA A 153 -5.65 0.05 -3.79
N GLN A 154 -4.35 0.00 -3.49
CA GLN A 154 -3.29 -0.04 -4.51
C GLN A 154 -3.28 -1.34 -5.31
N ALA A 155 -3.61 -2.49 -4.71
CA ALA A 155 -3.61 -3.77 -5.40
C ALA A 155 -4.58 -3.77 -6.59
N THR A 156 -5.77 -3.17 -6.42
CA THR A 156 -6.74 -3.04 -7.51
C THR A 156 -6.21 -2.13 -8.63
N TRP A 157 -5.61 -1.00 -8.26
CA TRP A 157 -5.00 -0.08 -9.22
C TRP A 157 -3.84 -0.73 -9.99
N CYS A 158 -2.94 -1.39 -9.25
CA CYS A 158 -1.76 -2.08 -9.76
C CYS A 158 -2.09 -3.30 -10.63
N ALA A 159 -3.23 -3.95 -10.42
CA ALA A 159 -3.70 -5.05 -11.25
C ALA A 159 -4.29 -4.58 -12.59
N GLY A 160 -4.67 -3.31 -12.74
CA GLY A 160 -5.33 -2.80 -13.94
C GLY A 160 -4.52 -1.78 -14.74
N HIS A 161 -4.02 -0.74 -14.08
CA HIS A 161 -3.43 0.42 -14.77
C HIS A 161 -2.14 0.10 -15.54
N PRO A 162 -1.14 -0.63 -14.97
CA PRO A 162 0.07 -0.97 -15.71
C PRO A 162 -0.18 -1.83 -16.96
N ASP A 163 -1.21 -2.69 -16.94
CA ASP A 163 -1.58 -3.52 -18.08
C ASP A 163 -2.32 -2.70 -19.16
N LEU A 164 -3.18 -1.76 -18.77
CA LEU A 164 -3.77 -0.80 -19.70
C LEU A 164 -2.70 0.05 -20.39
N ALA A 165 -1.70 0.52 -19.65
CA ALA A 165 -0.56 1.26 -20.19
C ALA A 165 0.27 0.40 -21.15
N GLN A 166 0.49 -0.88 -20.81
CA GLN A 166 1.18 -1.83 -21.69
C GLN A 166 0.44 -2.02 -23.02
N VAL A 167 -0.90 -2.15 -23.02
CA VAL A 167 -1.68 -2.25 -24.26
C VAL A 167 -1.52 -0.99 -25.13
N THR A 168 -1.52 0.20 -24.52
CA THR A 168 -1.27 1.45 -25.26
C THR A 168 0.14 1.49 -25.84
N LEU A 169 1.14 1.01 -25.10
CA LEU A 169 2.52 0.92 -25.56
C LEU A 169 2.66 -0.06 -26.73
N ASP A 170 2.11 -1.26 -26.61
CA ASP A 170 2.15 -2.30 -27.65
C ASP A 170 1.44 -1.85 -28.93
N GLN A 171 0.36 -1.08 -28.78
CA GLN A 171 -0.37 -0.48 -29.90
C GLN A 171 0.52 0.47 -30.74
N GLN A 172 1.55 1.11 -30.17
CA GLN A 172 2.38 2.08 -30.89
C GLN A 172 3.12 1.45 -32.09
N ALA A 173 3.57 0.20 -31.96
CA ALA A 173 4.24 -0.51 -33.05
C ALA A 173 3.27 -0.83 -34.20
N GLY A 174 2.04 -1.24 -33.86
CA GLY A 174 0.97 -1.45 -34.83
C GLY A 174 0.59 -0.16 -35.56
N LEU A 175 0.45 0.94 -34.81
CA LEU A 175 0.17 2.27 -35.37
C LEU A 175 1.27 2.76 -36.31
N ALA A 176 2.54 2.57 -35.95
CA ALA A 176 3.67 2.96 -36.81
C ALA A 176 3.67 2.17 -38.13
N THR A 177 3.40 0.86 -38.07
CA THR A 177 3.26 0.01 -39.25
C THR A 177 2.10 0.46 -40.14
N TYR A 178 0.93 0.69 -39.53
CA TYR A 178 -0.25 1.19 -40.22
C TYR A 178 0.02 2.55 -40.89
N GLN A 179 0.61 3.51 -40.18
CA GLN A 179 0.96 4.83 -40.70
C GLN A 179 1.93 4.76 -41.87
N ALA A 180 2.93 3.86 -41.82
CA ALA A 180 3.87 3.67 -42.92
C ALA A 180 3.19 3.17 -44.21
N LEU A 181 2.13 2.36 -44.08
CA LEU A 181 1.37 1.83 -45.22
C LEU A 181 0.42 2.86 -45.85
N LEU A 182 -0.02 3.87 -45.08
CA LEU A 182 -0.90 4.92 -45.59
C LEU A 182 -0.17 5.94 -46.50
N GLY A 183 1.16 6.04 -46.42
CA GLY A 183 1.97 6.87 -47.32
C GLY A 183 1.68 8.39 -47.28
N ALA A 184 2.29 9.14 -48.22
CA ALA A 184 2.25 10.61 -48.31
C ALA A 184 1.10 11.15 -49.18
N CYS A 185 -0.09 10.56 -49.09
CA CYS A 185 -1.25 11.10 -49.80
C CYS A 185 -1.62 12.49 -49.25
N SER A 186 -1.77 13.48 -50.15
CA SER A 186 -2.22 14.81 -49.76
C SER A 186 -3.66 14.74 -49.26
N VAL A 187 -3.94 15.55 -48.23
CA VAL A 187 -5.17 15.56 -47.39
C VAL A 187 -6.48 15.76 -48.18
N ALA A 188 -6.44 15.98 -49.48
CA ALA A 188 -7.57 16.45 -50.27
C ALA A 188 -8.50 15.35 -50.83
N ASP A 189 -8.04 14.12 -51.04
CA ASP A 189 -8.86 13.04 -51.63
C ASP A 189 -9.04 11.87 -50.64
N THR A 190 -10.24 11.76 -50.05
CA THR A 190 -10.76 10.57 -49.31
C THR A 190 -9.87 9.88 -48.25
N GLY A 191 -8.83 10.56 -47.75
CA GLY A 191 -8.24 10.34 -46.42
C GLY A 191 -7.34 9.11 -46.25
N CYS A 192 -6.19 9.12 -46.93
CA CYS A 192 -4.98 8.34 -46.65
C CYS A 192 -4.95 6.85 -47.02
N LEU A 193 -5.92 6.29 -47.76
CA LEU A 193 -5.70 4.98 -48.38
C LEU A 193 -4.90 5.13 -49.68
N PRO A 194 -4.02 4.16 -50.03
CA PRO A 194 -3.37 4.14 -51.33
C PRO A 194 -4.42 4.15 -52.45
N ALA A 195 -4.18 4.96 -53.50
CA ALA A 195 -5.08 5.01 -54.66
C ALA A 195 -5.16 3.65 -55.40
N ASP A 196 -4.08 2.86 -55.31
CA ASP A 196 -4.02 1.49 -55.81
C ASP A 196 -4.64 0.53 -54.78
N THR A 197 -5.83 0.00 -55.11
CA THR A 197 -6.56 -0.93 -54.25
C THR A 197 -5.84 -2.26 -54.03
N ALA A 198 -4.86 -2.61 -54.88
CA ALA A 198 -4.03 -3.80 -54.66
C ALA A 198 -3.21 -3.73 -53.35
N GLN A 199 -2.99 -2.52 -52.83
CA GLN A 199 -2.27 -2.29 -51.57
C GLN A 199 -3.17 -2.34 -50.33
N TRP A 200 -4.51 -2.37 -50.50
CA TRP A 200 -5.45 -2.31 -49.39
C TRP A 200 -5.43 -3.55 -48.51
N ALA A 201 -5.04 -4.72 -49.06
CA ALA A 201 -4.86 -5.93 -48.25
C ALA A 201 -3.78 -5.75 -47.17
N ALA A 202 -2.65 -5.10 -47.50
CA ALA A 202 -1.60 -4.83 -46.54
C ALA A 202 -2.06 -3.84 -45.46
N VAL A 203 -2.84 -2.82 -45.84
CA VAL A 203 -3.47 -1.89 -44.88
C VAL A 203 -4.46 -2.64 -43.96
N ALA A 204 -5.25 -3.56 -44.53
CA ALA A 204 -6.20 -4.38 -43.78
C ALA A 204 -5.52 -5.25 -42.72
N ASP A 205 -4.38 -5.84 -43.06
CA ASP A 205 -3.61 -6.68 -42.13
C ASP A 205 -3.00 -5.87 -40.98
N ALA A 206 -2.68 -4.59 -41.20
CA ALA A 206 -2.17 -3.70 -40.17
C ALA A 206 -3.24 -3.18 -39.18
N ILE A 207 -4.54 -3.22 -39.54
CA ILE A 207 -5.63 -2.77 -38.66
C ILE A 207 -5.74 -3.61 -37.39
N GLY A 208 -5.48 -4.92 -37.49
CA GLY A 208 -5.54 -5.84 -36.35
C GLY A 208 -4.63 -5.37 -35.21
N PRO A 209 -3.31 -5.37 -35.41
CA PRO A 209 -2.34 -4.91 -34.40
C PRO A 209 -2.50 -3.42 -34.02
N ALA A 210 -2.91 -2.55 -34.95
CA ALA A 210 -3.03 -1.12 -34.70
C ALA A 210 -4.28 -0.71 -33.91
N TYR A 211 -5.37 -1.48 -34.02
CA TYR A 211 -6.67 -1.07 -33.49
C TYR A 211 -7.49 -2.21 -32.89
N ALA A 212 -7.76 -3.29 -33.64
CA ALA A 212 -8.70 -4.32 -33.22
C ALA A 212 -8.19 -5.11 -32.01
N GLU A 213 -6.93 -5.58 -32.04
CA GLU A 213 -6.30 -6.33 -30.95
C GLU A 213 -6.13 -5.48 -29.66
N PRO A 214 -5.64 -4.23 -29.73
CA PRO A 214 -5.64 -3.33 -28.57
C PRO A 214 -7.03 -3.07 -28.01
N ALA A 215 -8.05 -2.91 -28.85
CA ALA A 215 -9.43 -2.73 -28.38
C ALA A 215 -9.91 -3.96 -27.61
N ARG A 216 -9.75 -5.18 -28.13
CA ARG A 216 -10.12 -6.41 -27.41
C ARG A 216 -9.33 -6.61 -26.11
N SER A 217 -8.05 -6.25 -26.11
CA SER A 217 -7.21 -6.32 -24.92
C SER A 217 -7.72 -5.36 -23.84
N ARG A 218 -8.00 -4.09 -24.20
CA ARG A 218 -8.65 -3.13 -23.29
C ARG A 218 -10.02 -3.61 -22.82
N ALA A 219 -10.84 -4.19 -23.70
CA ALA A 219 -12.14 -4.72 -23.33
C ALA A 219 -12.03 -5.80 -22.24
N THR A 220 -11.07 -6.72 -22.39
CA THR A 220 -10.79 -7.79 -21.42
C THR A 220 -10.29 -7.22 -20.09
N LEU A 221 -9.37 -6.24 -20.14
CA LEU A 221 -8.83 -5.60 -18.93
C LEU A 221 -9.93 -4.85 -18.18
N TYR A 222 -10.66 -3.96 -18.83
CA TYR A 222 -11.75 -3.22 -18.18
C TYR A 222 -12.89 -4.12 -17.67
N GLY A 223 -13.14 -5.25 -18.34
CA GLY A 223 -14.14 -6.23 -17.91
C GLY A 223 -13.71 -7.13 -16.76
N SER A 224 -12.41 -7.22 -16.46
CA SER A 224 -11.86 -8.07 -15.39
C SER A 224 -11.44 -7.28 -14.16
N VAL A 225 -10.79 -6.13 -14.33
CA VAL A 225 -10.29 -5.28 -13.25
C VAL A 225 -10.54 -3.81 -13.59
N CYS A 226 -11.28 -3.12 -12.72
CA CYS A 226 -11.38 -1.67 -12.79
C CYS A 226 -10.37 -1.04 -11.83
N PRO A 227 -9.40 -0.22 -12.31
CA PRO A 227 -8.35 0.34 -11.46
C PRO A 227 -8.87 1.18 -10.28
N VAL A 228 -10.10 1.70 -10.40
CA VAL A 228 -10.78 2.49 -9.38
C VAL A 228 -12.15 1.87 -9.11
N PRO A 229 -12.40 1.26 -7.93
CA PRO A 229 -13.65 0.56 -7.65
C PRO A 229 -14.92 1.41 -7.82
N THR A 230 -14.86 2.70 -7.49
CA THR A 230 -15.99 3.64 -7.66
C THR A 230 -16.33 3.91 -9.12
N LEU A 231 -15.46 3.55 -10.06
CA LEU A 231 -15.67 3.66 -11.50
C LEU A 231 -16.09 2.32 -12.14
N ALA A 232 -16.53 1.32 -11.36
CA ALA A 232 -16.86 -0.01 -11.88
C ALA A 232 -17.83 0.01 -13.07
N ASP A 233 -18.89 0.82 -13.01
CA ASP A 233 -19.86 0.97 -14.11
C ASP A 233 -19.23 1.65 -15.35
N VAL A 234 -18.31 2.60 -15.14
CA VAL A 234 -17.55 3.23 -16.22
C VAL A 234 -16.62 2.22 -16.89
N CYS A 235 -15.92 1.38 -16.11
CA CYS A 235 -15.10 0.30 -16.63
C CYS A 235 -15.93 -0.73 -17.41
N ALA A 236 -17.09 -1.14 -16.90
CA ALA A 236 -17.99 -2.04 -17.61
C ALA A 236 -18.46 -1.44 -18.95
N LEU A 237 -18.79 -0.15 -18.97
CA LEU A 237 -19.10 0.58 -20.20
C LEU A 237 -17.91 0.57 -21.16
N LEU A 238 -16.71 0.94 -20.71
CA LEU A 238 -15.50 0.92 -21.54
C LEU A 238 -15.19 -0.47 -22.10
N ALA A 239 -15.45 -1.53 -21.34
CA ALA A 239 -15.29 -2.91 -21.80
C ALA A 239 -16.23 -3.23 -22.98
N GLN A 240 -17.51 -2.84 -22.85
CA GLN A 240 -18.49 -2.99 -23.92
C GLN A 240 -18.11 -2.16 -25.16
N GLN A 241 -17.75 -0.89 -24.96
CA GLN A 241 -17.38 0.02 -26.05
C GLN A 241 -16.16 -0.46 -26.82
N ASN A 242 -15.14 -0.97 -26.12
CA ASN A 242 -13.95 -1.52 -26.76
C ASN A 242 -14.22 -2.84 -27.49
N THR A 243 -15.17 -3.65 -27.00
CA THR A 243 -15.63 -4.86 -27.73
C THR A 243 -16.26 -4.46 -29.06
N GLU A 244 -17.21 -3.53 -29.04
CA GLU A 244 -17.88 -3.01 -30.24
C GLU A 244 -16.87 -2.38 -31.22
N LEU A 245 -15.92 -1.58 -30.74
CA LEU A 245 -14.87 -1.01 -31.59
C LEU A 245 -14.00 -2.10 -32.23
N GLY A 246 -13.66 -3.16 -31.50
CA GLY A 246 -12.93 -4.30 -32.04
C GLY A 246 -13.62 -4.92 -33.25
N ASP A 247 -14.92 -5.19 -33.14
CA ASP A 247 -15.74 -5.76 -34.23
C ASP A 247 -15.85 -4.80 -35.43
N LEU A 248 -15.97 -3.49 -35.17
CA LEU A 248 -16.00 -2.47 -36.23
C LEU A 248 -14.68 -2.35 -36.99
N TYR A 249 -13.53 -2.49 -36.31
CA TYR A 249 -12.23 -2.53 -36.98
C TYR A 249 -12.05 -3.78 -37.83
N ASP A 250 -12.55 -4.93 -37.40
CA ASP A 250 -12.56 -6.14 -38.23
C ASP A 250 -13.40 -5.93 -39.49
N ALA A 251 -14.60 -5.35 -39.36
CA ALA A 251 -15.46 -5.02 -40.48
C ALA A 251 -14.76 -4.06 -41.48
N TYR A 252 -14.04 -3.07 -40.95
CA TYR A 252 -13.24 -2.17 -41.79
C TYR A 252 -12.09 -2.89 -42.52
N ALA A 253 -11.37 -3.79 -41.83
CA ALA A 253 -10.35 -4.63 -42.48
C ALA A 253 -10.94 -5.56 -43.54
N GLN A 254 -12.13 -6.12 -43.33
CA GLN A 254 -12.83 -6.93 -44.32
C GLN A 254 -13.26 -6.09 -45.54
N ALA A 255 -13.79 -4.89 -45.33
CA ALA A 255 -14.16 -3.97 -46.41
C ALA A 255 -12.96 -3.60 -47.29
N LEU A 256 -11.79 -3.36 -46.69
CA LEU A 256 -10.54 -3.11 -47.41
C LEU A 256 -10.12 -4.31 -48.27
N ARG A 257 -10.21 -5.54 -47.74
CA ARG A 257 -9.94 -6.76 -48.52
C ARG A 257 -10.94 -6.98 -49.65
N GLY A 258 -12.17 -6.51 -49.49
CA GLY A 258 -13.20 -6.53 -50.54
C GLY A 258 -12.90 -5.58 -51.71
N GLY A 259 -12.09 -4.54 -51.49
CA GLY A 259 -11.66 -3.61 -52.55
C GLY A 259 -12.75 -2.69 -53.07
N VAL A 260 -13.89 -2.60 -52.38
CA VAL A 260 -15.03 -1.75 -52.77
C VAL A 260 -14.98 -0.44 -51.96
N PRO A 261 -14.73 0.73 -52.59
CA PRO A 261 -14.58 1.99 -51.87
C PRO A 261 -15.81 2.39 -51.03
N ALA A 262 -17.01 2.11 -51.52
CA ALA A 262 -18.25 2.42 -50.81
C ALA A 262 -18.39 1.64 -49.48
N ASP A 263 -17.94 0.38 -49.45
CA ASP A 263 -17.98 -0.45 -48.24
C ASP A 263 -16.95 0.03 -47.20
N VAL A 264 -15.77 0.44 -47.68
CA VAL A 264 -14.71 1.05 -46.86
C VAL A 264 -15.20 2.36 -46.24
N ASP A 265 -15.84 3.22 -47.02
CA ASP A 265 -16.43 4.47 -46.54
C ASP A 265 -17.52 4.22 -45.50
N ALA A 266 -18.43 3.27 -45.75
CA ALA A 266 -19.47 2.89 -44.81
C ALA A 266 -18.89 2.38 -43.47
N ALA A 267 -17.86 1.53 -43.52
CA ALA A 267 -17.19 1.04 -42.31
C ALA A 267 -16.49 2.16 -41.53
N ARG A 268 -15.83 3.12 -42.20
CA ARG A 268 -15.26 4.30 -41.52
C ARG A 268 -16.33 5.17 -40.86
N SER A 269 -17.45 5.41 -41.55
CA SER A 269 -18.58 6.15 -40.99
C SER A 269 -19.19 5.44 -39.78
N ALA A 270 -19.28 4.11 -39.81
CA ALA A 270 -19.74 3.32 -38.67
C ALA A 270 -18.82 3.46 -37.44
N ILE A 271 -17.50 3.38 -37.64
CA ILE A 271 -16.51 3.63 -36.56
C ILE A 271 -16.67 5.05 -35.99
N GLN A 272 -16.81 6.06 -36.86
CA GLN A 272 -16.99 7.45 -36.42
C GLN A 272 -18.29 7.65 -35.62
N ALA A 273 -19.39 7.06 -36.09
CA ALA A 273 -20.68 7.12 -35.41
C ALA A 273 -20.61 6.43 -34.04
N ALA A 274 -19.99 5.24 -33.97
CA ALA A 274 -19.77 4.53 -32.71
C ALA A 274 -18.94 5.36 -31.73
N ARG A 275 -17.76 5.86 -32.12
CA ARG A 275 -16.94 6.72 -31.25
C ARG A 275 -17.70 7.95 -30.72
N THR A 276 -18.52 8.57 -31.55
CA THR A 276 -19.34 9.72 -31.14
C THR A 276 -20.38 9.35 -30.07
N ALA A 277 -21.09 8.23 -30.28
CA ALA A 277 -22.04 7.71 -29.30
C ALA A 277 -21.35 7.26 -28.01
N GLN A 278 -20.17 6.64 -28.12
CA GLN A 278 -19.39 6.16 -26.99
C GLN A 278 -18.83 7.29 -26.14
N ASP A 279 -18.31 8.37 -26.74
CA ASP A 279 -17.86 9.57 -26.02
C ASP A 279 -19.01 10.22 -25.24
N ALA A 280 -20.21 10.30 -25.85
CA ALA A 280 -21.40 10.83 -25.19
C ALA A 280 -21.81 9.97 -23.98
N ALA A 281 -21.87 8.65 -24.16
CA ALA A 281 -22.20 7.71 -23.08
C ALA A 281 -21.15 7.72 -21.96
N LEU A 282 -19.86 7.83 -22.31
CA LEU A 282 -18.78 7.95 -21.32
C LEU A 282 -18.91 9.24 -20.51
N GLY A 283 -19.23 10.36 -21.17
CA GLY A 283 -19.47 11.64 -20.49
C GLY A 283 -20.63 11.58 -19.50
N GLU A 284 -21.73 10.92 -19.86
CA GLU A 284 -22.89 10.72 -18.98
C GLU A 284 -22.52 9.83 -17.77
N ALA A 285 -21.84 8.70 -18.02
CA ALA A 285 -21.41 7.79 -16.98
C ALA A 285 -20.44 8.48 -15.99
N LEU A 286 -19.48 9.27 -16.49
CA LEU A 286 -18.53 10.00 -15.66
C LEU A 286 -19.16 11.14 -14.87
N THR A 287 -20.17 11.82 -15.43
CA THR A 287 -20.92 12.86 -14.68
C THR A 287 -21.61 12.26 -13.45
N THR A 288 -22.07 11.01 -13.57
CA THR A 288 -22.69 10.26 -12.46
C THR A 288 -21.63 9.78 -11.46
N ALA A 289 -20.53 9.20 -11.95
CA ALA A 289 -19.50 8.60 -11.11
C ALA A 289 -18.58 9.63 -10.42
N VAL A 290 -18.39 10.81 -11.03
CA VAL A 290 -17.54 11.89 -10.52
C VAL A 290 -18.34 13.20 -10.48
N PRO A 291 -19.18 13.40 -9.46
CA PRO A 291 -20.01 14.60 -9.34
C PRO A 291 -19.17 15.88 -9.35
N GLY A 292 -19.53 16.83 -10.22
CA GLY A 292 -18.83 18.12 -10.34
C GLY A 292 -17.59 18.09 -11.23
N ALA A 293 -17.26 16.95 -11.86
CA ALA A 293 -16.23 16.91 -12.89
C ALA A 293 -16.60 17.79 -14.08
N THR A 294 -15.59 18.47 -14.65
CA THR A 294 -15.74 19.31 -15.84
C THR A 294 -14.65 19.00 -16.85
N GLY A 295 -14.95 19.15 -18.14
CA GLY A 295 -14.01 18.92 -19.24
C GLY A 295 -14.34 17.70 -20.10
N ALA A 296 -13.38 17.29 -20.92
CA ALA A 296 -13.54 16.15 -21.82
C ALA A 296 -13.63 14.84 -21.01
N PRO A 297 -14.51 13.89 -21.39
CA PRO A 297 -14.71 12.62 -20.65
C PRO A 297 -13.40 11.86 -20.38
N THR A 298 -12.54 11.73 -21.39
CA THR A 298 -11.24 11.04 -21.26
C THR A 298 -10.29 11.71 -20.26
N ALA A 299 -10.28 13.05 -20.20
CA ALA A 299 -9.49 13.79 -19.22
C ALA A 299 -10.02 13.64 -17.80
N VAL A 300 -11.35 13.61 -17.63
CA VAL A 300 -12.01 13.35 -16.34
C VAL A 300 -11.67 11.94 -15.84
N LEU A 301 -11.76 10.93 -16.70
CA LEU A 301 -11.37 9.55 -16.37
C LEU A 301 -9.90 9.48 -15.96
N ALA A 302 -8.99 10.06 -16.74
CA ALA A 302 -7.57 10.05 -16.43
C ALA A 302 -7.27 10.72 -15.09
N ALA A 303 -7.91 11.86 -14.82
CA ALA A 303 -7.76 12.55 -13.54
C ALA A 303 -8.28 11.70 -12.36
N ALA A 304 -9.41 10.99 -12.52
CA ALA A 304 -9.93 10.11 -11.49
C ALA A 304 -9.00 8.92 -11.20
N VAL A 305 -8.41 8.32 -12.24
CA VAL A 305 -7.42 7.22 -12.10
C VAL A 305 -6.13 7.72 -11.45
N ALA A 306 -5.65 8.91 -11.82
CA ALA A 306 -4.49 9.53 -11.18
C ALA A 306 -4.77 9.89 -9.70
N GLN A 307 -5.96 10.41 -9.41
CA GLN A 307 -6.37 10.75 -8.05
C GLN A 307 -6.40 9.51 -7.15
N ALA A 308 -6.82 8.35 -7.64
CA ALA A 308 -6.78 7.11 -6.87
C ALA A 308 -5.35 6.73 -6.43
N ALA A 309 -4.35 6.96 -7.29
CA ALA A 309 -2.94 6.76 -6.91
C ALA A 309 -2.48 7.80 -5.86
N ILE A 310 -2.92 9.05 -5.97
CA ILE A 310 -2.64 10.12 -4.98
C ILE A 310 -3.27 9.79 -3.63
N ASP A 311 -4.53 9.37 -3.61
CA ASP A 311 -5.26 9.05 -2.39
C ASP A 311 -4.62 7.85 -1.66
N ALA A 312 -4.14 6.86 -2.43
CA ALA A 312 -3.42 5.73 -1.88
C ALA A 312 -2.05 6.11 -1.28
N ASP A 313 -1.28 6.96 -1.98
CA ASP A 313 -0.03 7.52 -1.46
C ASP A 313 -0.29 8.32 -0.16
N LEU A 314 -1.36 9.12 -0.13
CA LEU A 314 -1.74 9.94 1.02
C LEU A 314 -2.18 9.10 2.21
N ALA A 315 -3.00 8.06 1.99
CA ALA A 315 -3.46 7.16 3.04
C ALA A 315 -2.29 6.47 3.74
N ARG A 316 -1.26 6.04 2.98
CA ARG A 316 -0.04 5.48 3.57
C ARG A 316 0.75 6.52 4.37
N ALA A 317 0.98 7.70 3.81
CA ALA A 317 1.72 8.77 4.51
C ALA A 317 1.04 9.18 5.84
N GLN A 318 -0.29 9.28 5.85
CA GLN A 318 -1.07 9.61 7.06
C GLN A 318 -1.01 8.52 8.13
N ALA A 319 -0.71 7.26 7.75
CA ALA A 319 -0.54 6.16 8.69
C ALA A 319 0.84 6.16 9.37
N GLU A 320 1.86 6.65 8.68
CA GLU A 320 3.26 6.66 9.17
C GLU A 320 3.47 7.70 10.27
N ASP A 321 2.84 8.87 10.17
CA ASP A 321 3.02 9.97 11.14
C ASP A 321 2.67 9.58 12.60
N PRO A 322 1.50 8.98 12.92
CA PRO A 322 1.19 8.57 14.29
C PRO A 322 2.12 7.49 14.84
N LEU A 323 2.62 6.58 13.99
CA LEU A 323 3.58 5.57 14.40
C LEU A 323 4.90 6.22 14.82
N LEU A 324 5.43 7.12 13.98
CA LEU A 324 6.68 7.83 14.26
C LEU A 324 6.59 8.71 15.52
N VAL A 325 5.42 9.30 15.81
CA VAL A 325 5.17 10.05 17.05
C VAL A 325 5.10 9.13 18.28
N ALA A 326 4.59 7.91 18.13
CA ALA A 326 4.52 6.97 19.24
C ALA A 326 5.90 6.41 19.61
N ILE A 327 6.71 6.02 18.62
CA ILE A 327 7.98 5.33 18.83
C ILE A 327 9.22 6.24 18.92
N GLY A 328 9.05 7.56 18.83
CA GLY A 328 10.12 8.58 18.78
C GLY A 328 10.14 9.53 19.95
#